data_AF-A0A1N6I095-F1
#
_entry.id   AF-A0A1N6I095-F1
#
_cell.length_a   1.000
_cell.length_b   1.000
_cell.length_c   1.000
_cell.angle_alpha   90.00
_cell.angle_beta   90.00
_cell.angle_gamma   90.00
#
_symmetry.space_group_name_H-M   'P 1'
#
loop_
_entity.id
_entity.type
_entity.pdbx_description
1 polymer ?
#
loop_
_entity_poly.entity_id
_entity_poly.type
_entity_poly.pdbx_seq_one_letter_code
_entity_poly.pdbx_strand_id
1 'polypeptide(L)' 'MDIVKIARTAGLQILLDARIGRETYHSVSGSLSSLQRFADEVRAATADEFAARSEQPERHEA' A
#
# COMPACT_ATOMS: atom_id res chain seq x y z
N MET A 1 -3.79 2.36 -4.08
CA MET A 1 -2.80 2.33 -2.99
C MET A 1 -1.52 1.65 -3.50
N ASP A 2 -0.34 2.26 -3.34
CA ASP A 2 0.95 1.63 -3.67
C ASP A 2 1.57 1.00 -2.42
N ILE A 3 1.38 -0.32 -2.27
CA ILE A 3 1.82 -1.09 -1.10
C ILE A 3 3.35 -1.12 -0.95
N VAL A 4 4.09 -1.09 -2.05
CA VAL A 4 5.56 -1.16 -2.04
C VAL A 4 6.14 0.16 -1.54
N LYS A 5 5.54 1.28 -1.97
CA LYS A 5 5.89 2.60 -1.45
C LYS A 5 5.62 2.71 0.05
N ILE A 6 4.47 2.22 0.52
CA ILE A 6 4.13 2.21 1.96
C ILE A 6 5.15 1.38 2.76
N ALA A 7 5.52 0.18 2.27
CA ALA A 7 6.54 -0.65 2.90
C ALA A 7 7.88 0.09 3.05
N ARG A 8 8.33 0.80 1.99
CA ARG A 8 9.57 1.59 2.02
C ARG A 8 9.50 2.74 3.02
N THR A 9 8.40 3.50 3.03
CA THR A 9 8.20 4.62 3.98
C THR A 9 8.16 4.13 5.43
N ALA A 10 7.56 2.97 5.67
CA ALA A 10 7.49 2.35 6.99
C ALA A 10 8.85 1.80 7.49
N GLY A 11 9.89 1.81 6.64
CA GLY A 11 11.23 1.32 6.98
C GLY A 11 11.47 -0.15 6.67
N LEU A 12 10.60 -0.80 5.89
CA LEU A 12 10.83 -2.15 5.39
C LEU A 12 11.73 -2.12 4.16
N GLN A 13 12.70 -3.03 4.12
CA GLN A 13 13.55 -3.27 2.96
C GLN A 13 12.87 -4.27 2.03
N ILE A 14 12.84 -3.95 0.73
CA ILE A 14 12.42 -4.89 -0.32
C ILE A 14 13.62 -5.73 -0.72
N LEU A 15 13.52 -7.05 -0.58
CA LEU A 15 14.62 -7.99 -0.82
C LEU A 15 14.52 -8.68 -2.18
N LEU A 16 13.32 -9.14 -2.52
CA LEU A 16 13.05 -9.76 -3.82
C LEU A 16 12.27 -8.78 -4.68
N ASP A 17 12.70 -8.66 -5.93
CA ASP A 17 11.92 -8.12 -7.03
C ASP A 17 12.09 -9.10 -8.17
N ALA A 18 11.33 -10.20 -8.11
CA ALA A 18 11.43 -11.29 -9.07
C ALA A 18 10.13 -11.45 -9.81
N ARG A 19 10.22 -11.61 -11.12
CA ARG A 19 9.08 -11.98 -11.95
C ARG A 19 9.17 -13.46 -12.30
N ILE A 20 8.24 -14.26 -11.80
CA ILE A 20 8.12 -15.67 -12.17
C ILE A 20 6.85 -15.80 -13.03
N GLY A 21 7.05 -16.06 -14.32
CA GLY A 21 5.98 -16.03 -15.31
C GLY A 21 5.34 -14.65 -15.46
N ARG A 22 4.06 -14.53 -15.06
CA ARG A 22 3.29 -13.27 -15.11
C ARG A 22 3.21 -12.56 -13.76
N GLU A 23 3.61 -13.21 -12.69
CA GLU A 23 3.53 -12.68 -11.34
C GLU A 23 4.84 -12.03 -10.93
N THR A 24 4.73 -10.90 -10.22
CA THR A 24 5.87 -10.19 -9.64
C THR A 24 5.83 -10.38 -8.14
N TYR A 25 6.91 -10.95 -7.60
CA TYR A 25 7.06 -11.32 -6.21
C TYR A 25 7.97 -10.32 -5.52
N HIS A 26 7.47 -9.78 -4.42
CA HIS A 26 8.24 -8.94 -3.53
C HIS A 26 8.29 -9.56 -2.14
N SER A 27 9.49 -9.69 -1.58
CA SER A 27 9.67 -10.01 -0.17
C SER A 27 10.17 -8.78 0.57
N VAL A 28 9.74 -8.64 1.82
CA VAL A 28 10.09 -7.50 2.66
C VAL A 28 10.66 -7.98 3.99
N SER A 29 11.63 -7.23 4.51
CA SER A 29 12.24 -7.49 5.82
C SER A 29 12.43 -6.19 6.59
N GLY A 30 12.31 -6.24 7.90
CA GLY A 30 12.59 -5.11 8.78
C GLY A 30 12.30 -5.45 10.23
N SER A 31 12.40 -4.45 11.11
CA SER A 31 12.06 -4.60 12.52
C SER A 31 10.55 -4.76 12.72
N LEU A 32 10.15 -5.30 13.87
CA LEU A 32 8.74 -5.35 14.28
C LEU A 32 8.11 -3.94 14.34
N SER A 33 8.88 -2.93 14.77
CA SER A 33 8.42 -1.53 14.76
C SER A 33 8.13 -1.01 13.37
N SER A 34 8.90 -1.43 12.35
CA SER A 34 8.66 -1.07 10.95
C SER A 34 7.40 -1.77 10.42
N LEU A 35 7.15 -3.02 10.84
CA LEU A 35 5.92 -3.74 10.52
C LEU A 35 4.68 -3.08 11.16
N GLN A 36 4.80 -2.59 12.40
CA GLN A 36 3.73 -1.87 13.06
C GLN A 36 3.36 -0.59 12.30
N ARG A 37 4.37 0.23 11.95
CA ARG A 37 4.19 1.45 11.15
C ARG A 37 3.55 1.16 9.80
N PHE A 38 4.00 0.09 9.14
CA PHE A 38 3.41 -0.35 7.88
C PHE A 38 1.91 -0.64 8.01
N ALA A 39 1.50 -1.36 9.05
CA ALA A 39 0.08 -1.66 9.28
C ALA A 39 -0.75 -0.39 9.51
N ASP A 40 -0.19 0.60 10.20
CA ASP A 40 -0.88 1.87 10.48
C ASP A 40 -1.02 2.72 9.21
N GLU A 41 0.04 2.82 8.39
CA GLU A 41 0.01 3.51 7.10
C GLU A 41 -0.96 2.84 6.10
N VAL A 42 -1.04 1.50 6.07
CA VAL A 42 -2.02 0.79 5.25
C VAL A 42 -3.44 1.12 5.67
N ARG A 43 -3.72 1.18 6.98
CA ARG A 43 -5.05 1.57 7.50
C ARG A 43 -5.41 2.99 7.11
N ALA A 44 -4.46 3.93 7.25
CA ALA A 44 -4.66 5.33 6.89
C ALA A 44 -4.92 5.49 5.39
N ALA A 45 -4.08 4.87 4.54
CA ALA A 45 -4.24 4.92 3.09
C ALA A 45 -5.56 4.30 2.63
N THR A 46 -5.99 3.20 3.28
CA THR A 46 -7.29 2.60 2.98
C THR A 46 -8.42 3.56 3.35
N ALA A 47 -8.39 4.14 4.55
CA ALA A 47 -9.41 5.10 4.99
C ALA A 47 -9.52 6.31 4.04
N ASP A 48 -8.38 6.83 3.56
CA ASP A 48 -8.32 7.94 2.61
C ASP A 48 -8.95 7.58 1.25
N GLU A 49 -8.71 6.37 0.73
CA GLU A 49 -9.39 5.88 -0.47
C GLU A 49 -10.90 5.72 -0.30
N PHE A 50 -11.34 5.27 0.88
CA PHE A 50 -12.77 5.18 1.20
C PHE A 50 -13.41 6.57 1.27
N ALA A 51 -12.74 7.53 1.91
CA ALA A 51 -13.19 8.92 1.97
C ALA A 51 -13.27 9.55 0.57
N ALA A 52 -12.22 9.41 -0.23
CA ALA A 52 -12.17 9.93 -1.60
C ALA A 52 -13.25 9.33 -2.50
N ARG A 53 -13.63 8.06 -2.30
CA ARG A 53 -14.74 7.43 -3.03
C ARG A 53 -16.12 7.90 -2.57
N SER A 54 -16.30 8.21 -1.28
CA SER A 54 -17.55 8.77 -0.77
C SER A 54 -17.76 10.23 -1.16
N GLU A 55 -16.69 10.95 -1.49
CA GLU A 55 -16.73 12.35 -1.94
C GLU A 55 -16.95 12.51 -3.45
N GLN A 56 -16.98 11.43 -4.24
CA GLN A 56 -17.36 11.50 -5.66
C GLN A 56 -18.87 11.68 -5.78
N PRO A 57 -19.38 12.89 -6.10
CA PRO A 57 -20.79 13.07 -6.38
C PRO A 57 -21.09 12.48 -7.76
N GLU A 58 -22.32 12.01 -7.94
CA GLU A 58 -22.85 11.49 -9.20
C GLU A 58 -22.71 12.52 -10.34
N ARG A 59 -21.52 12.60 -10.97
CA ARG A 59 -21.35 13.24 -12.26
C ARG A 59 -21.68 12.23 -13.34
N HIS A 60 -22.96 11.89 -13.43
CA HIS A 60 -23.54 11.30 -14.63
C HIS A 60 -25.00 11.73 -14.76
N GLU A 61 -25.20 12.98 -15.17
CA GLU A 61 -26.44 13.40 -15.81
C GLU A 61 -26.10 14.36 -16.96
N ALA A 62 -26.24 13.85 -18.19
CA ALA A 62 -26.61 14.56 -19.41
C ALA A 62 -26.83 13.54 -20.54
#